data_AF-A0A7Y8LF72-F1
#
_entry.id   AF-A0A7Y8LF72-F1
#
_cell.length_a   1.000
_cell.length_b   1.000
_cell.length_c   1.000
_cell.angle_alpha   90.00
_cell.angle_beta   90.00
_cell.angle_gamma   90.00
#
_symmetry.space_group_name_H-M   'P 1'
#
loop_
_entity.id
_entity.type
_entity.pdbx_description
1 polymer ?
#
loop_
_entity_poly.entity_id
_entity_poly.type
_entity_poly.pdbx_seq_one_letter_code
_entity_poly.pdbx_strand_id
1 'polypeptide(L)'
;MKKQVKITSSLFKDFSSKINIEGETYLVDSEDMGIQNPAIITRIYHRGKIIYSHTTEYGNIIHEPDCDARLKKLIQEQKQLAIKTLTKEKTSQKKLYREYLAEVEELIKLNKKYEALQLLTEALKHYPNNPLILSYRGYLEAAVNKYYFQGEMLCEKAFKGLKEQMPLGESFFLPLLYLNLGKVYAAANNRKAAYETFKKGLEIDNTNENLLNEIKKLGIRKKPAIPFFKRSNPLNKYISKLLYKIRK
;
A
#
# COMPACT_ATOMS: atom_id res chain seq x y z
N MET A 1 12.19 -55.11 -43.00
CA MET A 1 12.47 -53.67 -43.24
C MET A 1 11.49 -52.83 -42.42
N LYS A 2 11.91 -52.30 -41.27
CA LYS A 2 11.07 -51.38 -40.48
C LYS A 2 11.21 -49.97 -41.09
N LYS A 3 10.13 -49.43 -41.65
CA LYS A 3 10.05 -48.03 -42.08
C LYS A 3 10.28 -47.15 -40.84
N GLN A 4 11.44 -46.49 -40.77
CA GLN A 4 11.62 -45.33 -39.90
C GLN A 4 10.70 -44.24 -40.43
N VAL A 5 9.55 -44.06 -39.78
CA VAL A 5 8.79 -42.83 -39.95
C VAL A 5 9.57 -41.76 -39.21
N LYS A 6 10.35 -41.00 -39.97
CA LYS A 6 11.01 -39.79 -39.50
C LYS A 6 9.90 -38.76 -39.33
N ILE A 7 9.31 -38.69 -38.14
CA ILE A 7 8.39 -37.61 -37.77
C ILE A 7 9.28 -36.38 -37.54
N THR A 8 9.59 -35.67 -38.62
CA THR A 8 10.14 -34.31 -38.54
C THR A 8 9.02 -33.39 -38.09
N SER A 9 8.80 -33.28 -36.77
CA SER A 9 8.15 -32.11 -36.18
C SER A 9 9.13 -30.95 -36.28
N SER A 10 9.11 -30.24 -37.41
CA SER A 10 10.00 -29.12 -37.70
C SER A 10 9.30 -27.76 -37.69
N LEU A 11 8.10 -27.65 -37.12
CA LEU A 11 7.37 -26.39 -36.98
C LEU A 11 6.77 -26.37 -35.57
N PHE A 12 6.96 -25.26 -34.85
CA PHE A 12 6.44 -24.96 -33.50
C PHE A 12 7.29 -25.34 -32.28
N LYS A 13 8.62 -25.19 -32.39
CA LYS A 13 9.50 -25.12 -31.21
C LYS A 13 9.38 -23.74 -30.56
N ASP A 14 8.69 -23.69 -29.42
CA ASP A 14 8.75 -22.68 -28.36
C ASP A 14 8.05 -21.31 -28.60
N PHE A 15 6.73 -21.24 -28.35
CA PHE A 15 6.03 -19.95 -28.08
C PHE A 15 6.23 -19.46 -26.62
N SER A 16 7.32 -19.87 -26.01
CA SER A 16 7.63 -19.50 -24.63
C SER A 16 8.02 -18.02 -24.56
N SER A 17 7.46 -17.30 -23.59
CA SER A 17 7.86 -15.92 -23.29
C SER A 17 7.91 -15.69 -21.81
N LYS A 18 8.97 -15.03 -21.35
CA LYS A 18 9.02 -14.49 -20.00
C LYS A 18 8.24 -13.18 -19.95
N ILE A 19 7.38 -13.06 -18.96
CA ILE A 19 6.67 -11.81 -18.65
C ILE A 19 7.00 -11.41 -17.23
N ASN A 20 7.08 -10.10 -17.00
CA ASN A 20 7.24 -9.55 -15.67
C ASN A 20 5.91 -8.91 -15.26
N ILE A 21 5.31 -9.40 -14.18
CA ILE A 21 4.10 -8.85 -13.60
C ILE A 21 4.44 -8.46 -12.16
N GLU A 22 4.39 -7.15 -11.87
CA GLU A 22 4.66 -6.57 -10.54
C GLU A 22 6.00 -6.98 -9.92
N GLY A 23 7.05 -7.14 -10.73
CA GLY A 23 8.41 -7.48 -10.26
C GLY A 23 8.70 -8.98 -10.19
N GLU A 24 7.69 -9.83 -10.35
CA GLU A 24 7.86 -11.28 -10.42
C GLU A 24 7.91 -11.75 -11.88
N THR A 25 8.80 -12.69 -12.18
CA THR A 25 8.95 -13.26 -13.53
C THR A 25 8.15 -14.53 -13.67
N TYR A 26 7.35 -14.61 -14.74
CA TYR A 26 6.56 -15.77 -15.11
C TYR A 26 6.99 -16.25 -16.48
N LEU A 27 6.94 -17.56 -16.71
CA LEU A 27 7.12 -18.14 -18.04
C LEU A 27 5.75 -18.54 -18.57
N VAL A 28 5.34 -17.97 -19.68
CA VAL A 28 4.15 -18.41 -20.42
C VAL A 28 4.62 -19.26 -21.56
N ASP A 29 4.14 -20.49 -21.63
CA ASP A 29 4.50 -21.47 -22.63
C ASP A 29 3.25 -21.96 -23.36
N SER A 30 3.36 -22.28 -24.64
CA SER A 30 2.24 -22.79 -25.44
C SER A 30 2.75 -23.90 -26.35
N GLU A 31 2.16 -25.08 -26.16
CA GLU A 31 2.55 -26.33 -26.79
C GLU A 31 1.40 -26.82 -27.68
N ASP A 32 1.72 -27.09 -28.95
CA ASP A 32 0.80 -27.76 -29.88
C ASP A 32 0.97 -29.28 -29.78
N MET A 33 -0.11 -29.99 -29.48
CA MET A 33 -0.14 -31.45 -29.34
C MET A 33 -0.23 -32.18 -30.69
N GLY A 34 -0.36 -31.43 -31.79
CA GLY A 34 -0.31 -31.92 -33.16
C GLY A 34 -1.61 -32.57 -33.66
N ILE A 35 -1.63 -32.93 -34.95
CA ILE A 35 -2.84 -33.33 -35.68
C ILE A 35 -3.52 -34.60 -35.12
N GLN A 36 -2.76 -35.50 -34.46
CA GLN A 36 -3.34 -36.70 -33.83
C GLN A 36 -4.15 -36.38 -32.57
N ASN A 37 -3.85 -35.27 -31.91
CA ASN A 37 -4.56 -34.75 -30.75
C ASN A 37 -4.61 -33.21 -30.89
N PRO A 38 -5.50 -32.67 -31.74
CA PRO A 38 -5.45 -31.29 -32.20
C PRO A 38 -5.87 -30.33 -31.10
N ALA A 39 -4.94 -30.09 -30.17
CA ALA A 39 -5.11 -29.24 -29.02
C ALA A 39 -3.84 -28.43 -28.75
N ILE A 40 -4.04 -27.19 -28.32
CA ILE A 40 -2.96 -26.34 -27.81
C ILE A 40 -3.11 -26.23 -26.31
N ILE A 41 -2.00 -26.38 -25.59
CA ILE A 41 -1.94 -26.20 -24.15
C ILE A 41 -1.09 -24.97 -23.84
N THR A 42 -1.70 -23.93 -23.27
CA THR A 42 -0.99 -22.79 -22.70
C THR A 42 -0.80 -22.99 -21.19
N ARG A 43 0.44 -22.93 -20.72
CA ARG A 43 0.79 -23.03 -19.30
C ARG A 43 1.50 -21.77 -18.83
N ILE A 44 1.21 -21.32 -17.61
CA ILE A 44 2.00 -20.29 -16.94
C ILE A 44 2.74 -20.92 -15.76
N TYR A 45 4.05 -20.69 -15.72
CA TYR A 45 4.93 -21.14 -14.66
C TYR A 45 5.38 -19.98 -13.79
N HIS A 46 5.42 -20.20 -12.48
CA HIS A 46 6.07 -19.33 -11.50
C HIS A 46 7.01 -20.19 -10.66
N ARG A 47 8.30 -19.83 -10.62
CA ARG A 47 9.36 -20.56 -9.87
C ARG A 47 9.35 -22.07 -10.14
N GLY A 48 9.17 -22.46 -11.40
CA GLY A 48 9.19 -23.86 -11.85
C GLY A 48 7.88 -24.64 -11.61
N LYS A 49 6.82 -24.03 -11.06
CA LYS A 49 5.51 -24.68 -10.86
C LYS A 49 4.48 -24.13 -11.82
N ILE A 50 3.63 -25.01 -12.37
CA ILE A 50 2.46 -24.61 -13.17
C ILE A 50 1.44 -23.97 -12.23
N ILE A 51 1.12 -22.70 -12.47
CA ILE A 51 0.10 -21.94 -11.71
C ILE A 51 -1.19 -21.76 -12.51
N TYR A 52 -1.13 -21.96 -13.83
CA TYR A 52 -2.26 -21.89 -14.74
C TYR A 52 -2.01 -22.84 -15.92
N SER A 53 -3.06 -23.52 -16.37
CA SER A 53 -3.05 -24.35 -17.57
C SER A 53 -4.40 -24.25 -18.26
N HIS A 54 -4.39 -24.01 -19.56
CA HIS A 54 -5.60 -23.99 -20.37
C HIS A 54 -5.35 -24.71 -21.69
N THR A 55 -6.32 -25.51 -22.10
CA THR A 55 -6.27 -26.33 -23.31
C THR A 55 -7.39 -25.90 -24.24
N THR A 56 -7.07 -25.69 -25.51
CA THR A 56 -8.03 -25.36 -26.56
C THR A 56 -7.88 -26.34 -27.71
N GLU A 57 -8.96 -27.03 -28.05
CA GLU A 57 -9.02 -27.91 -29.20
C GLU A 57 -9.20 -27.10 -30.49
N TYR A 58 -8.54 -27.54 -31.57
CA TYR A 58 -8.59 -26.91 -32.89
C TYR A 58 -8.95 -27.91 -34.01
N GLY A 59 -9.52 -29.07 -33.65
CA GLY A 59 -9.85 -30.12 -34.62
C GLY A 59 -10.74 -29.68 -35.79
N ASN A 60 -11.55 -28.65 -35.57
CA ASN A 60 -12.44 -28.04 -36.55
C ASN A 60 -11.73 -27.23 -37.66
N ILE A 61 -10.47 -26.86 -37.50
CA ILE A 61 -9.73 -26.04 -38.49
C ILE A 61 -8.64 -26.81 -39.24
N ILE A 62 -8.40 -28.08 -38.93
CA ILE A 62 -7.30 -28.90 -39.52
C ILE A 62 -7.36 -28.95 -41.04
N HIS A 63 -8.56 -29.04 -41.62
CA HIS A 63 -8.77 -29.21 -43.05
C HIS A 63 -8.94 -27.88 -43.80
N GLU A 64 -8.86 -26.76 -43.11
CA GLU A 64 -8.98 -25.44 -43.72
C GLU A 64 -7.64 -25.03 -44.37
N PRO A 65 -7.65 -24.40 -45.56
CA PRO A 65 -6.44 -24.00 -46.27
C PRO A 65 -5.61 -22.93 -45.51
N ASP A 66 -6.21 -22.24 -44.54
CA ASP A 66 -5.58 -21.23 -43.68
C ASP A 66 -5.32 -21.73 -42.24
N CYS A 67 -5.34 -23.05 -42.01
CA CYS A 67 -5.15 -23.67 -40.69
C CYS A 67 -3.95 -23.10 -39.92
N ASP A 68 -2.77 -23.01 -40.53
CA ASP A 68 -1.54 -22.51 -39.88
C ASP A 68 -1.68 -21.06 -39.39
N ALA A 69 -2.36 -20.21 -40.16
CA ALA A 69 -2.58 -18.81 -39.80
C ALA A 69 -3.59 -18.69 -38.65
N ARG A 70 -4.68 -19.48 -38.70
CA ARG A 70 -5.68 -19.55 -37.62
C ARG A 70 -5.08 -20.10 -36.33
N LEU A 71 -4.24 -21.12 -36.42
CA LEU A 71 -3.56 -21.74 -35.29
C LEU A 71 -2.65 -20.74 -34.57
N LYS A 72 -1.82 -20.00 -35.32
CA LYS A 72 -0.98 -18.92 -34.76
C LYS A 72 -1.79 -17.85 -34.05
N LYS A 73 -2.91 -17.41 -34.66
CA LYS A 73 -3.82 -16.43 -34.07
C LYS A 73 -4.43 -16.95 -32.76
N LEU A 74 -4.89 -18.20 -32.76
CA LEU A 74 -5.48 -18.85 -31.59
C LEU A 74 -4.47 -18.94 -30.43
N ILE A 75 -3.22 -19.34 -30.70
CA ILE A 75 -2.14 -19.36 -29.69
C ILE A 75 -1.94 -17.96 -29.10
N GLN A 76 -1.91 -16.92 -29.94
CA GLN A 76 -1.71 -15.55 -29.50
C GLN A 76 -2.87 -15.04 -28.63
N GLU A 77 -4.11 -15.32 -29.02
CA GLU A 77 -5.32 -14.94 -28.27
C GLU A 77 -5.40 -15.67 -26.92
N GLN A 78 -5.15 -16.98 -26.92
CA GLN A 78 -5.12 -17.81 -25.71
C GLN A 78 -4.07 -17.31 -24.71
N LYS A 79 -2.87 -17.00 -25.22
CA LYS A 79 -1.78 -16.42 -24.43
C LYS A 79 -2.13 -15.07 -23.83
N GLN A 80 -2.71 -14.16 -24.61
CA GLN A 80 -3.15 -12.86 -24.09
C GLN A 80 -4.23 -13.01 -23.02
N LEU A 81 -5.18 -13.93 -23.21
CA LEU A 81 -6.21 -14.22 -22.22
C LEU A 81 -5.61 -14.76 -20.93
N ALA A 82 -4.68 -15.72 -21.01
CA ALA A 82 -4.01 -16.29 -19.85
C ALA A 82 -3.25 -15.22 -19.04
N ILE A 83 -2.52 -14.33 -19.73
CA ILE A 83 -1.82 -13.20 -19.09
C ILE A 83 -2.81 -12.24 -18.42
N LYS A 84 -3.89 -11.88 -19.11
CA LYS A 84 -4.92 -10.98 -18.59
C LYS A 84 -5.59 -11.55 -17.34
N THR A 85 -5.92 -12.85 -17.36
CA THR A 85 -6.50 -13.58 -16.23
C THR A 85 -5.53 -13.59 -15.04
N LEU A 86 -4.26 -13.98 -15.25
CA LEU A 86 -3.25 -13.97 -14.20
C LEU A 86 -3.03 -12.57 -13.61
N THR A 87 -2.98 -11.54 -14.46
CA THR A 87 -2.85 -10.14 -14.03
C THR A 87 -4.06 -9.74 -13.17
N LYS A 88 -5.29 -10.04 -13.63
CA LYS A 88 -6.52 -9.73 -12.90
C LYS A 88 -6.61 -10.48 -11.57
N GLU A 89 -6.23 -11.76 -11.52
CA GLU A 89 -6.19 -12.54 -10.29
C GLU A 89 -5.19 -11.95 -9.29
N LYS A 90 -3.98 -11.59 -9.74
CA LYS A 90 -2.97 -10.92 -8.90
C LYS A 90 -3.45 -9.58 -8.37
N THR A 91 -4.09 -8.77 -9.22
CA THR A 91 -4.67 -7.49 -8.79
C THR A 91 -5.87 -7.69 -7.85
N SER A 92 -6.69 -8.72 -8.06
CA SER A 92 -7.87 -9.01 -7.23
C SER A 92 -7.50 -9.63 -5.87
N GLN A 93 -6.36 -10.31 -5.77
CA GLN A 93 -5.81 -10.82 -4.51
C GLN A 93 -5.07 -9.75 -3.69
N LYS A 94 -4.78 -8.58 -4.26
CA LYS A 94 -4.03 -7.51 -3.61
C LYS A 94 -4.98 -6.58 -2.86
N LYS A 95 -5.01 -6.71 -1.54
CA LYS A 95 -5.69 -5.79 -0.63
C LYS A 95 -5.30 -4.34 -0.95
N LEU A 96 -6.29 -3.48 -1.20
CA LEU A 96 -6.07 -2.07 -1.53
C LEU A 96 -5.49 -1.33 -0.33
N TYR A 97 -4.69 -0.28 -0.57
CA TYR A 97 -4.12 0.54 0.51
C TYR A 97 -5.21 1.07 1.46
N ARG A 98 -6.40 1.42 0.95
CA ARG A 98 -7.52 1.91 1.77
C ARG A 98 -8.05 0.86 2.74
N GLU A 99 -8.03 -0.41 2.35
CA GLU A 99 -8.45 -1.51 3.21
C GLU A 99 -7.43 -1.75 4.32
N TYR A 100 -6.13 -1.60 4.04
CA TYR A 100 -5.11 -1.58 5.09
C TYR A 100 -5.32 -0.43 6.07
N LEU A 101 -5.59 0.78 5.56
CA LEU A 101 -5.78 1.96 6.41
C LEU A 101 -7.04 1.87 7.27
N ALA A 102 -8.15 1.36 6.73
CA ALA A 102 -9.37 1.15 7.50
C ALA A 102 -9.13 0.20 8.69
N GLU A 103 -8.42 -0.91 8.48
CA GLU A 103 -8.07 -1.83 9.56
C GLU A 103 -7.07 -1.23 10.55
N VAL A 104 -6.10 -0.44 10.08
CA VAL A 104 -5.17 0.32 10.95
C VAL A 104 -5.93 1.28 11.86
N GLU A 105 -6.93 1.99 11.32
CA GLU A 105 -7.78 2.90 12.11
C GLU A 105 -8.58 2.16 13.18
N GLU A 106 -9.17 1.01 12.84
CA GLU A 106 -9.86 0.16 13.82
C GLU A 106 -8.92 -0.36 14.91
N LEU A 107 -7.74 -0.85 14.55
CA LEU A 107 -6.73 -1.27 15.53
C LEU A 107 -6.30 -0.12 16.44
N ILE A 108 -6.15 1.10 15.91
CA ILE A 108 -5.84 2.29 16.71
C ILE A 108 -6.99 2.60 17.69
N LYS A 109 -8.26 2.52 17.26
CA LYS A 109 -9.44 2.71 18.14
C LYS A 109 -9.46 1.70 19.27
N LEU A 110 -9.10 0.44 19.00
CA LEU A 110 -8.97 -0.64 19.98
C LEU A 110 -7.68 -0.54 20.83
N ASN A 111 -6.88 0.52 20.67
CA ASN A 111 -5.58 0.74 21.32
C ASN A 111 -4.52 -0.34 21.02
N LYS A 112 -4.69 -1.07 19.92
CA LYS A 112 -3.80 -2.14 19.42
C LYS A 112 -2.72 -1.60 18.48
N LYS A 113 -1.94 -0.64 18.98
CA LYS A 113 -0.98 0.14 18.18
C LYS A 113 0.17 -0.68 17.60
N TYR A 114 0.60 -1.73 18.32
CA TYR A 114 1.67 -2.63 17.84
C TYR A 114 1.20 -3.44 16.62
N GLU A 115 0.01 -4.03 16.70
CA GLU A 115 -0.62 -4.76 15.59
C GLU A 115 -0.84 -3.85 14.37
N ALA A 116 -1.30 -2.62 14.60
CA ALA A 116 -1.45 -1.62 13.55
C ALA A 116 -0.11 -1.30 12.85
N LEU A 117 0.99 -1.23 13.61
CA LEU A 117 2.33 -0.99 13.05
C LEU A 117 2.84 -2.18 12.22
N GLN A 118 2.56 -3.41 12.67
CA GLN A 118 2.87 -4.62 11.89
C GLN A 118 2.08 -4.64 10.57
N LEU A 119 0.80 -4.30 10.61
CA LEU A 119 -0.04 -4.24 9.43
C LEU A 119 0.45 -3.20 8.41
N LEU A 120 0.90 -2.02 8.86
CA LEU A 120 1.53 -1.03 7.97
C LEU A 120 2.87 -1.52 7.40
N THR A 121 3.61 -2.35 8.14
CA THR A 121 4.85 -2.95 7.64
C THR A 121 4.56 -3.90 6.48
N GLU A 122 3.48 -4.67 6.55
CA GLU A 122 3.00 -5.47 5.42
C GLU A 122 2.53 -4.58 4.26
N ALA A 123 1.71 -3.56 4.54
CA ALA A 123 1.20 -2.64 3.51
C ALA A 123 2.32 -1.97 2.69
N LEU A 124 3.45 -1.63 3.33
CA LEU A 124 4.61 -1.03 2.66
C LEU A 124 5.36 -1.95 1.71
N LYS A 125 5.21 -3.28 1.82
CA LYS A 125 5.75 -4.21 0.80
C LYS A 125 5.07 -3.99 -0.55
N HIS A 126 3.79 -3.62 -0.52
CA HIS A 126 2.95 -3.43 -1.70
C HIS A 126 2.88 -1.96 -2.13
N TYR A 127 2.98 -1.03 -1.17
CA TYR A 127 2.76 0.39 -1.35
C TYR A 127 3.87 1.25 -0.70
N PRO A 128 5.15 1.07 -1.08
CA PRO A 128 6.32 1.60 -0.33
C PRO A 128 6.38 3.13 -0.22
N ASN A 129 5.75 3.85 -1.15
CA ASN A 129 5.74 5.31 -1.19
C ASN A 129 4.34 5.90 -1.05
N ASN A 130 3.34 5.12 -0.60
CA ASN A 130 2.00 5.66 -0.42
C ASN A 130 2.00 6.68 0.74
N PRO A 131 1.57 7.93 0.50
CA PRO A 131 1.63 9.01 1.48
C PRO A 131 0.88 8.71 2.78
N LEU A 132 -0.31 8.13 2.69
CA LEU A 132 -1.16 7.90 3.85
C LEU A 132 -0.60 6.80 4.75
N ILE A 133 -0.08 5.72 4.14
CA ILE A 133 0.62 4.63 4.85
C ILE A 133 1.86 5.18 5.57
N LEU A 134 2.66 6.01 4.89
CA LEU A 134 3.84 6.64 5.51
C LEU A 134 3.46 7.56 6.67
N SER A 135 2.38 8.33 6.53
CA SER A 135 1.87 9.22 7.58
C SER A 135 1.45 8.44 8.84
N TYR A 136 0.65 7.38 8.67
CA TYR A 136 0.25 6.51 9.77
C TYR A 136 1.43 5.78 10.41
N ARG A 137 2.40 5.34 9.59
CA ARG A 137 3.60 4.68 10.10
C ARG A 137 4.42 5.66 10.95
N GLY A 138 4.60 6.89 10.49
CA GLY A 138 5.32 7.92 11.25
C GLY A 138 4.73 8.12 12.64
N TYR A 139 3.39 8.22 12.73
CA TYR A 139 2.69 8.25 14.01
C TYR A 139 2.95 7.01 14.87
N LEU A 140 2.74 5.80 14.33
CA LEU A 140 2.85 4.59 15.13
C LEU A 140 4.28 4.26 15.57
N GLU A 141 5.29 4.56 14.75
CA GLU A 141 6.71 4.45 15.14
C GLU A 141 7.02 5.36 16.35
N ALA A 142 6.53 6.61 16.32
CA ALA A 142 6.67 7.53 17.43
C ALA A 142 5.90 7.07 18.69
N ALA A 143 4.69 6.54 18.51
CA ALA A 143 3.82 6.15 19.63
C ALA A 143 4.21 4.81 20.28
N VAL A 144 4.73 3.85 19.51
CA VAL A 144 5.07 2.50 19.97
C VAL A 144 6.55 2.41 20.32
N ASN A 145 7.43 2.80 19.39
CA ASN A 145 8.87 2.61 19.51
C ASN A 145 9.60 3.84 20.08
N LYS A 146 8.89 4.97 20.27
CA LYS A 146 9.47 6.26 20.68
C LYS A 146 10.49 6.82 19.67
N TYR A 147 10.41 6.39 18.42
CA TYR A 147 11.26 6.87 17.33
C TYR A 147 10.72 8.20 16.77
N TYR A 148 10.77 9.25 17.59
CA TYR A 148 10.13 10.53 17.29
C TYR A 148 10.68 11.20 16.02
N PHE A 149 12.01 11.29 15.89
CA PHE A 149 12.66 11.90 14.74
C PHE A 149 12.35 11.15 13.44
N GLN A 150 12.43 9.81 13.46
CA GLN A 150 12.05 8.99 12.32
C GLN A 150 10.57 9.14 11.98
N GLY A 151 9.71 9.21 13.00
CA GLY A 151 8.28 9.42 12.83
C GLY A 151 7.96 10.74 12.13
N GLU A 152 8.62 11.82 12.53
CA GLU A 152 8.54 13.14 11.90
C GLU A 152 8.99 13.09 10.44
N MET A 153 10.17 12.52 10.16
CA MET A 153 10.67 12.36 8.79
C MET A 153 9.71 11.58 7.89
N LEU A 154 9.09 10.51 8.40
CA LEU A 154 8.10 9.73 7.64
C LEU A 154 6.85 10.56 7.31
N CYS A 155 6.37 11.37 8.27
CA CYS A 155 5.26 12.29 8.03
C CYS A 155 5.64 13.39 7.03
N GLU A 156 6.85 13.96 7.09
CA GLU A 156 7.33 14.94 6.09
C GLU A 156 7.40 14.32 4.68
N LYS A 157 7.91 13.09 4.57
CA LYS A 157 7.91 12.34 3.31
C LYS A 157 6.48 12.11 2.80
N ALA A 158 5.51 11.88 3.70
CA ALA A 158 4.10 11.77 3.33
C ALA A 158 3.55 13.06 2.73
N PHE A 159 3.85 14.24 3.30
CA PHE A 159 3.42 15.52 2.72
C PHE A 159 3.96 15.70 1.30
N LYS A 160 5.26 15.44 1.10
CA LYS A 160 5.87 15.51 -0.23
C LYS A 160 5.21 14.55 -1.23
N GLY A 161 5.05 13.29 -0.83
CA GLY A 161 4.44 12.27 -1.68
C GLY A 161 2.96 12.54 -2.00
N LEU A 162 2.21 13.15 -1.09
CA LEU A 162 0.80 13.51 -1.32
C LEU A 162 0.68 14.52 -2.46
N LYS A 163 1.50 15.57 -2.44
CA LYS A 163 1.54 16.58 -3.49
C LYS A 163 1.93 16.01 -4.85
N GLU A 164 2.87 15.07 -4.87
CA GLU A 164 3.36 14.43 -6.10
C GLU A 164 2.35 13.42 -6.68
N GLN A 165 1.67 12.63 -5.83
CA GLN A 165 0.85 11.50 -6.28
C GLN A 165 -0.66 11.81 -6.32
N MET A 166 -1.14 12.80 -5.56
CA MET A 166 -2.57 13.08 -5.39
C MET A 166 -2.90 14.59 -5.44
N PRO A 167 -2.44 15.35 -6.46
CA PRO A 167 -2.53 16.80 -6.47
C PRO A 167 -3.98 17.34 -6.46
N LEU A 168 -4.92 16.65 -7.12
CA LEU A 168 -6.33 17.07 -7.19
C LEU A 168 -7.15 16.73 -5.95
N GLY A 169 -6.62 15.90 -5.04
CA GLY A 169 -7.29 15.46 -3.80
C GLY A 169 -6.50 15.82 -2.53
N GLU A 170 -5.49 16.67 -2.65
CA GLU A 170 -4.55 16.96 -1.56
C GLU A 170 -5.28 17.48 -0.31
N SER A 171 -6.18 18.46 -0.48
CA SER A 171 -6.96 19.06 0.61
C SER A 171 -7.78 18.05 1.40
N PHE A 172 -8.27 16.98 0.77
CA PHE A 172 -9.03 15.93 1.44
C PHE A 172 -8.17 15.12 2.42
N PHE A 173 -6.89 14.90 2.11
CA PHE A 173 -5.99 14.07 2.91
C PHE A 173 -5.06 14.86 3.83
N LEU A 174 -4.87 16.16 3.60
CA LEU A 174 -4.02 17.01 4.44
C LEU A 174 -4.44 17.03 5.92
N PRO A 175 -5.74 17.09 6.30
CA PRO A 175 -6.14 17.03 7.71
C PRO A 175 -5.64 15.77 8.42
N LEU A 176 -5.66 14.61 7.74
CA LEU A 176 -5.12 13.35 8.26
C LEU A 176 -3.60 13.41 8.47
N LEU A 177 -2.86 13.98 7.51
CA LEU A 177 -1.41 14.11 7.62
C LEU A 177 -1.02 15.03 8.79
N TYR A 178 -1.72 16.16 8.95
CA TYR A 178 -1.54 17.05 10.10
C TYR A 178 -1.92 16.37 11.42
N LEU A 179 -3.00 15.59 11.45
CA LEU A 179 -3.39 14.80 12.62
C LEU A 179 -2.27 13.83 13.03
N ASN A 180 -1.72 13.07 12.10
CA ASN A 180 -0.68 12.09 12.42
C ASN A 180 0.65 12.76 12.82
N LEU A 181 1.07 13.83 12.13
CA LEU A 181 2.27 14.59 12.53
C LEU A 181 2.08 15.25 13.91
N GLY A 182 0.91 15.80 14.19
CA GLY A 182 0.61 16.36 15.50
C GLY A 182 0.65 15.29 16.60
N LYS A 183 0.19 14.07 16.31
CA LYS A 183 0.30 12.91 17.21
C LYS A 183 1.76 12.47 17.43
N VAL A 184 2.63 12.57 16.42
CA VAL A 184 4.09 12.38 16.59
C VAL A 184 4.64 13.36 17.62
N TYR A 185 4.36 14.65 17.46
CA TYR A 185 4.80 15.68 18.41
C TYR A 185 4.20 15.49 19.81
N ALA A 186 2.93 15.05 19.89
CA ALA A 186 2.29 14.74 21.17
C ALA A 186 3.00 13.56 21.88
N ALA A 187 3.34 12.49 21.14
CA ALA A 187 4.10 11.36 21.66
C ALA A 187 5.49 11.77 22.14
N ALA A 188 6.13 12.73 21.45
CA ALA A 188 7.40 13.33 21.84
C ALA A 188 7.29 14.35 23.02
N ASN A 189 6.12 14.51 23.64
CA ASN A 189 5.81 15.54 24.64
C ASN A 189 6.02 17.00 24.16
N ASN A 190 6.17 17.23 22.86
CA ASN A 190 6.25 18.57 22.28
C ASN A 190 4.84 19.15 22.07
N ARG A 191 4.19 19.50 23.18
CA ARG A 191 2.78 19.98 23.19
C ARG A 191 2.56 21.23 22.33
N LYS A 192 3.58 22.09 22.22
CA LYS A 192 3.47 23.32 21.41
C LYS A 192 3.40 22.97 19.93
N ALA A 193 4.35 22.17 19.42
CA ALA A 193 4.34 21.74 18.03
C ALA A 193 3.10 20.90 17.72
N ALA A 194 2.69 20.00 18.62
CA ALA A 194 1.46 19.22 18.47
C ALA A 194 0.23 20.12 18.24
N TYR A 195 0.04 21.13 19.12
CA TYR A 195 -1.07 22.07 19.00
C TYR A 195 -1.03 22.87 17.68
N GLU A 196 0.14 23.41 17.32
CA GLU A 196 0.32 24.19 16.09
C GLU A 196 0.01 23.34 14.84
N THR A 197 0.45 22.08 14.83
CA THR A 197 0.20 21.14 13.74
C THR A 197 -1.27 20.75 13.67
N PHE A 198 -1.93 20.47 14.79
CA PHE A 198 -3.37 20.19 14.79
C PHE A 198 -4.19 21.39 14.30
N LYS A 199 -3.79 22.61 14.68
CA LYS A 199 -4.43 23.83 14.23
C LYS A 199 -4.34 23.99 12.70
N LYS A 200 -3.18 23.70 12.09
CA LYS A 200 -3.04 23.70 10.63
C LYS A 200 -3.99 22.72 9.94
N GLY A 201 -4.22 21.55 10.53
CA GLY A 201 -5.23 20.61 10.02
C GLY A 201 -6.66 21.18 10.09
N LEU A 202 -6.99 21.89 11.18
CA LEU A 202 -8.31 22.52 11.37
C LEU A 202 -8.51 23.78 10.50
N GLU A 203 -7.44 24.41 10.04
CA GLU A 203 -7.51 25.48 9.03
C GLU A 203 -8.00 24.94 7.67
N ILE A 204 -7.86 23.62 7.43
CA ILE A 204 -8.32 22.94 6.21
C ILE A 204 -9.71 22.33 6.41
N ASP A 205 -9.92 21.62 7.52
CA ASP A 205 -11.21 21.03 7.92
C ASP A 205 -11.50 21.38 9.38
N ASN A 206 -12.26 22.46 9.58
CA ASN A 206 -12.59 22.97 10.92
C ASN A 206 -13.59 22.08 11.69
N THR A 207 -14.25 21.14 11.01
CA THR A 207 -15.20 20.18 11.59
C THR A 207 -14.56 18.84 11.95
N ASN A 208 -13.26 18.66 11.68
CA ASN A 208 -12.59 17.39 11.89
C ASN A 208 -12.57 16.96 13.37
N GLU A 209 -13.42 16.00 13.73
CA GLU A 209 -13.57 15.56 15.12
C GLU A 209 -12.28 14.97 15.71
N ASN A 210 -11.49 14.27 14.89
CA ASN A 210 -10.24 13.67 15.35
C ASN A 210 -9.23 14.73 15.79
N LEU A 211 -9.05 15.78 14.99
CA LEU A 211 -8.18 16.92 15.33
C LEU A 211 -8.69 17.68 16.57
N LEU A 212 -9.99 17.96 16.62
CA LEU A 212 -10.61 18.62 17.77
C LEU A 212 -10.40 17.83 19.07
N ASN A 213 -10.56 16.50 19.01
CA ASN A 213 -10.37 15.62 20.14
C ASN A 213 -8.91 15.57 20.60
N GLU A 214 -7.93 15.58 19.69
CA GLU A 214 -6.51 15.66 20.06
C GLU A 214 -6.16 17.01 20.72
N ILE A 215 -6.69 18.13 20.23
CA ILE A 215 -6.53 19.44 20.90
C ILE A 215 -7.13 19.42 22.31
N LYS A 216 -8.31 18.83 22.49
CA LYS A 216 -8.93 18.67 23.82
C LYS A 216 -8.04 17.86 24.77
N LYS A 217 -7.40 16.78 24.29
CA LYS A 217 -6.45 15.96 25.08
C LYS A 217 -5.19 16.74 25.47
N LEU A 218 -4.74 17.70 24.64
CA LEU A 218 -3.68 18.64 25.03
C LEU A 218 -4.11 19.60 26.15
N GLY A 219 -5.40 19.69 26.46
CA GLY A 219 -5.94 20.45 27.58
C GLY A 219 -5.74 21.96 27.46
N ILE A 220 -6.35 22.69 28.40
CA ILE A 220 -6.25 24.14 28.42
C ILE A 220 -4.97 24.55 29.14
N ARG A 221 -4.16 25.37 28.48
CA ARG A 221 -3.00 25.99 29.11
C ARG A 221 -3.47 26.96 30.19
N LYS A 222 -3.35 26.57 31.47
CA LYS A 222 -3.76 27.41 32.63
C LYS A 222 -3.19 28.83 32.55
N LYS A 223 -3.88 29.84 33.09
CA LYS A 223 -3.30 31.18 33.21
C LYS A 223 -2.06 31.12 34.14
N PRO A 224 -0.99 31.89 33.86
CA PRO A 224 0.13 32.02 34.80
C PRO A 224 -0.37 32.49 36.16
N ALA A 225 0.26 32.01 37.25
CA ALA A 225 -0.13 32.39 38.62
C ALA A 225 -0.02 33.91 38.83
N ILE A 226 1.04 34.50 38.29
CA ILE A 226 1.23 35.96 38.24
C ILE A 226 1.24 36.37 36.75
N PRO A 227 0.19 37.05 36.25
CA PRO A 227 0.09 37.46 34.84
C PRO A 227 1.21 38.41 34.37
N PHE A 228 1.77 39.20 35.28
CA PHE A 228 2.85 40.14 34.98
C PHE A 228 4.16 39.45 34.58
N PHE A 229 4.46 38.26 35.13
CA PHE A 229 5.70 37.57 34.80
C PHE A 229 5.56 36.71 33.54
N LYS A 230 6.55 36.83 32.65
CA LYS A 230 6.75 35.85 31.57
C LYS A 230 6.76 34.44 32.14
N ARG A 231 6.22 33.49 31.38
CA ARG A 231 5.97 32.13 31.86
C ARG A 231 7.21 31.27 32.06
N SER A 232 8.32 31.67 31.43
CA SER A 232 9.65 31.10 31.68
C SER A 232 10.26 31.57 33.00
N ASN A 233 9.70 32.62 33.63
CA ASN A 233 10.19 33.17 34.88
C ASN A 233 10.17 32.09 35.98
N PRO A 234 11.33 31.81 36.63
CA PRO A 234 11.45 30.79 37.67
C PRO A 234 10.44 30.96 38.82
N LEU A 235 10.19 32.20 39.26
CA LEU A 235 9.24 32.50 40.34
C LEU A 235 7.82 32.10 39.95
N ASN A 236 7.39 32.48 38.74
CA ASN A 236 6.05 32.14 38.24
C ASN A 236 5.87 30.61 38.10
N LYS A 237 6.93 29.89 37.69
CA LYS A 237 6.92 28.41 37.67
C LYS A 237 6.80 27.81 39.07
N TYR A 238 7.55 28.33 40.04
CA TYR A 238 7.57 27.78 41.40
C TYR A 238 6.21 27.99 42.10
N ILE A 239 5.67 29.20 42.03
CA ILE A 239 4.34 29.54 42.57
C ILE A 239 3.25 28.69 41.90
N SER A 240 3.33 28.51 40.58
CA SER A 240 2.37 27.65 39.86
C SER A 240 2.42 26.18 40.31
N LYS A 241 3.62 25.64 40.63
CA LYS A 241 3.77 24.28 41.18
C LYS A 241 3.21 24.18 42.60
N LEU A 242 3.45 25.18 43.44
CA LEU A 242 2.95 25.23 44.81
C LEU A 242 1.42 25.27 44.82
N LEU A 243 0.80 26.17 44.05
CA LEU A 243 -0.66 26.28 43.91
C LEU A 243 -1.29 25.00 43.33
N TYR A 244 -0.58 24.25 42.49
CA TYR A 244 -1.06 22.97 41.97
C TYR A 244 -1.11 21.89 43.05
N LYS A 245 -0.13 21.85 43.96
CA LYS A 245 -0.12 20.91 45.09
C LYS A 245 -1.21 21.22 46.12
N ILE A 246 -1.53 22.50 46.34
CA ILE A 246 -2.54 22.92 47.33
C ILE A 246 -3.97 22.65 46.85
N ARG A 247 -4.19 22.63 45.53
CA ARG A 247 -5.52 22.38 44.92
C ARG A 247 -5.83 20.91 44.67
N LYS A 248 -4.94 20.00 45.04
CA LYS A 248 -5.07 18.56 44.85
C LYS A 248 -5.17 17.90 46.21
#